data_AF-A0AAV8ZY52-F1
#
_entry.id   AF-A0AAV8ZY52-F1
#
_cell.length_a   1.000
_cell.length_b   1.000
_cell.length_c   1.000
_cell.angle_alpha   90.00
_cell.angle_beta   90.00
_cell.angle_gamma   90.00
#
_symmetry.space_group_name_H-M   'P 1'
#
loop_
_entity.id
_entity.type
_entity.pdbx_description
1 polymer ?
#
loop_
_entity_poly.entity_id
_entity_poly.type
_entity_poly.pdbx_seq_one_letter_code
_entity_poly.pdbx_strand_id
1 'polypeptide(L)'
;MRIGYWPGSLFKSLASKASQVVWGGSASSPANEPSPPMGSGHPPFEGGDTDVESGAIVKNIQLVSDKLMYYEPISYEPSMAEPRMDCYQVTNGWNGKDHLGFKFYFGGRGGCTS
;
A
#
# COMPACT_ATOMS: atom_id res chain seq x y z
N MET A 1 -4.57 -9.76 21.02
CA MET A 1 -4.75 -8.72 19.99
C MET A 1 -5.87 -7.79 20.44
N ARG A 2 -5.64 -6.46 20.48
CA ARG A 2 -6.69 -5.46 20.75
C ARG A 2 -7.03 -4.78 19.43
N ILE A 3 -8.22 -5.01 18.92
CA ILE A 3 -8.76 -4.28 17.77
C ILE A 3 -9.37 -2.99 18.33
N GLY A 4 -8.92 -1.84 17.84
CA GLY A 4 -9.52 -0.55 18.21
C GLY A 4 -10.91 -0.41 17.58
N TYR A 5 -11.88 0.09 18.36
CA TYR A 5 -13.22 0.41 17.87
C TYR A 5 -13.46 1.91 18.00
N TRP A 6 -13.87 2.54 16.90
CA TRP A 6 -14.38 3.90 16.92
C TRP A 6 -15.90 3.89 16.78
N PRO A 7 -16.64 4.49 17.73
CA PRO A 7 -18.09 4.62 17.62
C PRO A 7 -18.51 5.41 16.38
N GLY A 8 -19.55 4.94 15.69
CA GLY A 8 -20.11 5.63 14.52
C GLY A 8 -20.61 7.05 14.81
N SER A 9 -20.92 7.37 16.07
CA SER A 9 -21.28 8.73 16.50
C SER A 9 -20.15 9.75 16.31
N LEU A 10 -18.89 9.31 16.19
CA LEU A 10 -17.74 10.18 15.97
C LEU A 10 -17.53 10.54 14.49
N PHE A 11 -18.15 9.81 13.54
CA PHE A 11 -17.87 9.99 12.12
C PHE A 11 -19.13 10.04 11.27
N LYS A 12 -19.37 11.16 10.56
CA LYS A 12 -20.55 11.28 9.67
C LYS A 12 -20.46 10.41 8.42
N SER A 13 -19.27 10.31 7.81
CA SER A 13 -19.05 9.60 6.54
C SER A 13 -18.68 8.12 6.72
N LEU A 14 -18.22 7.72 7.91
CA LEU A 14 -17.81 6.34 8.24
C LEU A 14 -18.75 5.66 9.25
N ALA A 15 -19.85 6.31 9.65
CA ALA A 15 -20.79 5.79 10.65
C ALA A 15 -21.41 4.44 10.28
N SER A 16 -21.68 4.22 8.99
CA SER A 16 -22.36 3.03 8.49
C SER A 16 -21.42 2.06 7.77
N LYS A 17 -20.63 2.57 6.82
CA LYS A 17 -19.63 1.81 6.07
C LYS A 17 -18.58 2.74 5.48
N ALA A 18 -17.43 2.18 5.10
CA ALA A 18 -16.45 2.91 4.29
C ALA A 18 -16.97 3.13 2.85
N SER A 19 -16.79 4.33 2.32
CA SER A 19 -17.01 4.64 0.90
C SER A 19 -15.75 4.52 0.05
N GLN A 20 -14.57 4.59 0.69
CA GLN A 20 -13.26 4.44 0.09
C GLN A 20 -12.34 3.71 1.07
N VAL A 21 -11.46 2.87 0.54
CA VAL A 21 -10.38 2.24 1.29
C VAL A 21 -9.08 2.59 0.60
N VAL A 22 -8.10 3.03 1.37
CA VAL A 22 -6.76 3.39 0.88
C VAL A 22 -5.74 2.62 1.68
N TRP A 23 -4.72 2.11 1.00
CA TRP A 23 -3.56 1.49 1.60
C TRP A 23 -2.33 2.26 1.17
N GLY A 24 -1.34 2.32 2.04
CA GLY A 24 -0.10 3.00 1.75
C GLY A 24 0.82 3.03 2.95
N GLY A 25 1.81 3.91 2.85
CA GLY A 25 2.74 4.22 3.90
C GLY A 25 3.34 5.60 3.63
N SER A 26 4.21 6.05 4.50
CA SER A 26 4.93 7.30 4.32
C SER A 26 6.36 7.14 4.81
N ALA A 27 7.31 7.64 4.03
CA ALA A 27 8.68 7.88 4.47
C ALA A 27 8.87 9.40 4.56
N SER A 28 9.50 9.87 5.64
CA SER A 28 9.75 11.30 5.84
C SER A 28 11.15 11.53 6.39
N SER A 29 11.73 12.67 6.01
CA SER A 29 12.97 13.22 6.55
C SER A 29 12.78 14.71 6.85
N PRO A 30 13.62 15.28 7.72
CA PRO A 30 13.72 16.74 7.85
C PRO A 30 14.01 17.42 6.51
N ALA A 31 13.69 18.72 6.43
CA ALA A 31 13.96 19.50 5.23
C ALA A 31 15.46 19.49 4.89
N ASN A 32 15.78 19.30 3.60
CA ASN A 32 17.16 19.14 3.09
C ASN A 32 17.93 17.91 3.62
N GLU A 33 17.26 16.98 4.31
CA GLU A 33 17.88 15.70 4.67
C GLU A 33 17.43 14.59 3.72
N PRO A 34 18.33 13.67 3.33
CA PRO A 34 17.98 12.54 2.48
C PRO A 34 16.90 11.67 3.13
N SER A 35 15.85 11.35 2.38
CA SER A 35 14.78 10.48 2.85
C SER A 35 15.29 9.05 3.16
N PRO A 36 14.71 8.34 4.13
CA PRO A 36 15.15 6.98 4.46
C PRO A 36 14.73 5.98 3.36
N PRO A 37 15.36 4.80 3.29
CA PRO A 37 14.86 3.72 2.43
C PRO A 37 13.45 3.28 2.84
N MET A 38 12.65 2.82 1.88
CA MET A 38 11.30 2.29 2.11
C MET A 38 11.24 0.80 1.79
N GLY A 39 10.52 0.03 2.62
CA GLY A 39 10.37 -1.40 2.44
C GLY A 39 11.70 -2.13 2.58
N SER A 40 12.12 -2.84 1.52
CA SER A 40 13.42 -3.51 1.44
C SER A 40 14.57 -2.57 1.09
N GLY A 41 14.31 -1.31 0.72
CA GLY A 41 15.30 -0.40 0.14
C GLY A 41 15.53 -0.63 -1.37
N HIS A 42 14.85 -1.59 -1.98
CA HIS A 42 14.89 -1.87 -3.41
C HIS A 42 13.57 -1.47 -4.08
N PRO A 43 13.57 -1.13 -5.38
CA PRO A 43 12.33 -0.96 -6.13
C PRO A 43 11.52 -2.29 -6.13
N PRO A 44 10.22 -2.26 -6.45
CA PRO A 44 9.40 -3.46 -6.57
C PRO A 44 10.03 -4.61 -7.36
N PHE A 45 10.62 -4.28 -8.51
CA PHE A 45 11.27 -5.23 -9.41
C PHE A 45 12.66 -4.72 -9.81
N GLU A 46 13.64 -5.62 -9.82
CA GLU A 46 15.02 -5.33 -10.23
C GLU A 46 15.42 -6.14 -11.46
N GLY A 47 16.23 -5.56 -12.35
CA GLY A 47 16.90 -6.30 -13.44
C GLY A 47 16.27 -6.17 -14.82
N GLY A 48 15.30 -5.27 -15.04
CA GLY A 48 14.71 -5.06 -16.37
C GLY A 48 13.88 -6.26 -16.82
N ASP A 49 14.42 -7.11 -17.70
CA ASP A 49 13.73 -8.25 -18.34
C ASP A 49 13.47 -9.45 -17.39
N THR A 50 14.03 -9.41 -16.18
CA THR A 50 13.71 -10.38 -15.13
C THR A 50 12.89 -9.67 -14.07
N ASP A 51 11.60 -9.98 -13.95
CA ASP A 51 10.71 -9.48 -12.89
C ASP A 51 11.11 -10.06 -11.52
N VAL A 52 12.33 -9.80 -11.05
CA VAL A 52 12.78 -10.25 -9.73
C VAL A 52 12.14 -9.34 -8.70
N GLU A 53 11.12 -9.88 -8.04
CA GLU A 53 10.48 -9.28 -6.87
C GLU A 53 11.54 -8.96 -5.81
N SER A 54 11.78 -7.68 -5.58
CA SER A 54 12.85 -7.17 -4.71
C SER A 54 12.35 -6.13 -3.71
N GLY A 55 11.20 -5.50 -4.00
CA GLY A 55 10.50 -4.63 -3.05
C GLY A 55 9.84 -5.39 -1.90
N ALA A 56 9.40 -4.65 -0.89
CA ALA A 56 8.51 -5.18 0.13
C ALA A 56 7.10 -5.40 -0.45
N ILE A 57 6.31 -6.26 0.19
CA ILE A 57 4.99 -6.65 -0.30
C ILE A 57 3.92 -6.49 0.78
N VAL A 58 2.78 -5.91 0.40
CA VAL A 58 1.52 -6.04 1.15
C VAL A 58 0.64 -7.01 0.36
N LYS A 59 0.17 -8.08 1.00
CA LYS A 59 -0.54 -9.17 0.34
C LYS A 59 -1.71 -9.69 1.17
N ASN A 60 -2.55 -10.48 0.52
CA ASN A 60 -3.78 -11.04 1.08
C ASN A 60 -4.69 -9.95 1.66
N ILE A 61 -4.82 -8.84 0.93
CA ILE A 61 -5.71 -7.74 1.33
C ILE A 61 -7.14 -8.22 1.13
N GLN A 62 -7.92 -8.19 2.22
CA GLN A 62 -9.32 -8.57 2.22
C GLN A 62 -10.15 -7.45 2.84
N LEU A 63 -11.34 -7.25 2.28
CA LEU A 63 -12.35 -6.37 2.81
C LEU A 63 -13.40 -7.21 3.55
N VAL A 64 -13.93 -6.65 4.64
CA VAL A 64 -14.93 -7.32 5.47
C VAL A 64 -16.22 -6.53 5.42
N SER A 65 -17.31 -7.21 5.07
CA SER A 65 -18.65 -6.63 5.02
C SER A 65 -19.30 -6.58 6.41
N ASP A 66 -20.41 -5.86 6.50
CA ASP A 66 -21.31 -5.86 7.66
C ASP A 66 -21.80 -7.26 8.06
N LYS A 67 -21.85 -8.19 7.11
CA LYS A 67 -22.21 -9.62 7.32
C LYS A 67 -21.01 -10.50 7.69
N LEU A 68 -19.85 -9.92 8.01
CA LEU A 68 -18.60 -10.64 8.31
C LEU A 68 -18.11 -11.55 7.17
N MET A 69 -18.53 -11.26 5.94
CA MET A 69 -18.02 -11.95 4.75
C MET A 69 -16.79 -11.24 4.21
N TYR A 70 -15.78 -12.02 3.85
CA TYR A 70 -14.53 -11.57 3.23
C TYR A 70 -14.68 -11.47 1.72
N TYR A 71 -14.14 -10.42 1.14
CA TYR A 71 -14.05 -10.25 -0.31
C TYR A 71 -12.73 -9.59 -0.68
N GLU A 72 -12.19 -9.97 -1.85
CA GLU A 72 -11.01 -9.32 -2.39
C GLU A 72 -11.38 -7.95 -2.98
N PRO A 73 -10.50 -6.95 -2.85
CA PRO A 73 -10.63 -5.73 -3.62
C PRO A 73 -10.72 -6.03 -5.12
N ILE A 74 -11.59 -5.30 -5.82
CA ILE A 74 -11.60 -5.30 -7.29
C ILE A 74 -10.45 -4.40 -7.72
N SER A 75 -9.62 -4.84 -8.67
CA SER A 75 -8.52 -4.03 -9.17
C SER A 75 -9.08 -2.74 -9.79
N TYR A 76 -8.85 -1.62 -9.13
CA TYR A 76 -9.01 -0.29 -9.70
C TYR A 76 -7.66 0.40 -9.61
N GLU A 77 -7.35 1.21 -10.63
CA GLU A 77 -6.07 1.88 -10.77
C GLU A 77 -5.64 2.48 -9.43
N PRO A 78 -4.38 2.30 -9.03
CA PRO A 78 -3.94 2.98 -7.85
C PRO A 78 -4.08 4.48 -8.12
N SER A 79 -4.81 5.16 -7.24
CA SER A 79 -4.54 6.56 -6.98
C SER A 79 -3.17 6.60 -6.30
N MET A 80 -2.09 6.29 -7.05
CA MET A 80 -0.73 6.43 -6.56
C MET A 80 -0.55 7.92 -6.31
N ALA A 81 -0.62 8.29 -5.04
CA ALA A 81 -0.24 9.61 -4.58
C ALA A 81 1.24 9.59 -4.16
N GLU A 82 2.10 8.85 -4.87
CA GLU A 82 3.54 8.97 -4.67
C GLU A 82 4.11 9.93 -5.72
N PRO A 83 4.38 11.20 -5.35
CA PRO A 83 4.87 12.20 -6.29
C PRO A 83 6.31 11.96 -6.75
N ARG A 84 7.04 11.00 -6.16
CA ARG A 84 8.48 10.78 -6.40
C ARG A 84 8.83 9.35 -6.80
N MET A 85 8.47 8.98 -8.04
CA MET A 85 8.79 7.67 -8.64
C MET A 85 10.30 7.38 -8.76
N ASP A 86 11.14 8.42 -8.70
CA ASP A 86 12.60 8.35 -8.64
C ASP A 86 13.12 7.87 -7.28
N CYS A 87 12.34 8.05 -6.21
CA CYS A 87 12.72 7.74 -4.84
C CYS A 87 12.06 6.46 -4.34
N TYR A 88 10.76 6.35 -4.60
CA TYR A 88 9.90 5.27 -4.14
C TYR A 88 8.97 4.84 -5.26
N GLN A 89 8.75 3.55 -5.35
CA GLN A 89 7.87 2.95 -6.35
C GLN A 89 6.87 2.04 -5.65
N VAL A 90 5.67 2.00 -6.21
CA VAL A 90 4.60 1.09 -5.82
C VAL A 90 3.97 0.53 -7.08
N THR A 91 3.65 -0.75 -7.06
CA THR A 91 2.96 -1.38 -8.19
C THR A 91 1.46 -1.14 -8.08
N ASN A 92 0.74 -1.31 -9.18
CA ASN A 92 -0.71 -1.48 -9.12
C ASN A 92 -1.06 -2.63 -8.16
N GLY A 93 -2.24 -2.59 -7.56
CA GLY A 93 -2.79 -3.71 -6.82
C GLY A 93 -3.46 -4.69 -7.77
N TRP A 94 -3.15 -5.98 -7.67
CA TRP A 94 -3.82 -7.01 -8.47
C TRP A 94 -4.03 -8.31 -7.70
N ASN A 95 -5.03 -9.08 -8.15
CA ASN A 95 -5.21 -10.47 -7.76
C ASN A 95 -4.44 -11.35 -8.76
N GLY A 96 -3.31 -11.91 -8.31
CA GLY A 96 -2.60 -12.92 -9.09
C GLY A 96 -3.35 -14.25 -9.08
N LYS A 97 -2.97 -15.20 -9.94
CA LYS A 97 -3.43 -16.59 -9.84
C LYS A 97 -2.72 -17.38 -8.73
N ASP A 98 -1.96 -16.70 -7.89
CA ASP A 98 -1.16 -17.27 -6.80
C ASP A 98 -1.89 -17.22 -5.46
N HIS A 99 -1.34 -17.90 -4.46
CA HIS A 99 -1.93 -17.98 -3.11
C HIS A 99 -1.74 -16.69 -2.29
N LEU A 100 -1.25 -15.60 -2.89
CA LEU A 100 -0.96 -14.35 -2.18
C LEU A 100 -2.16 -13.39 -2.19
N GLY A 101 -3.23 -13.70 -2.94
CA GLY A 101 -4.43 -12.86 -3.04
C GLY A 101 -4.15 -11.46 -3.60
N PHE A 102 -5.00 -10.50 -3.26
CA PHE A 102 -4.78 -9.09 -3.63
C PHE A 102 -3.51 -8.56 -2.99
N LYS A 103 -2.60 -8.04 -3.83
CA LYS A 103 -1.28 -7.58 -3.39
C LYS A 103 -0.73 -6.44 -4.23
N PHE A 104 0.23 -5.74 -3.65
CA PHE A 104 1.09 -4.79 -4.33
C PHE A 104 2.48 -4.82 -3.70
N TYR A 105 3.49 -4.48 -4.50
CA TYR A 105 4.87 -4.33 -4.08
C TYR A 105 5.18 -2.85 -3.94
N PHE A 106 6.05 -2.52 -3.00
CA PHE A 106 6.49 -1.16 -2.73
C PHE A 106 7.94 -1.15 -2.25
N GLY A 107 8.64 -0.07 -2.50
CA GLY A 107 9.99 0.12 -1.98
C GLY A 107 10.77 1.19 -2.72
N GLY A 108 12.01 1.40 -2.29
CA GLY A 108 12.93 2.34 -2.92
C GLY A 108 14.07 2.70 -1.99
N ARG A 109 15.18 3.13 -2.58
CA ARG A 109 16.43 3.40 -1.87
C ARG A 109 16.33 4.61 -0.93
N GLY A 110 15.34 5.48 -1.13
CA GLY A 110 15.32 6.79 -0.49
C GLY A 110 16.45 7.66 -1.03
N GLY A 111 16.93 8.60 -0.22
CA GLY A 111 17.98 9.54 -0.59
C GLY A 111 17.45 10.84 -1.20
N CYS A 112 16.14 11.02 -1.25
CA CYS A 112 15.52 12.20 -1.85
C CYS A 112 15.29 13.29 -0.83
N THR A 113 15.56 14.53 -1.20
CA THR A 113 15.40 15.69 -0.32
C THR A 113 14.08 16.40 -0.60
N SER A 114 13.26 16.60 0.43
CA SER A 114 11.96 17.28 0.35
C SER A 114 12.08 18.74 -0.06
#